data_AF-A0A345Y1E3-F1
#
_entry.id   AF-A0A345Y1E3-F1
#
_cell.length_a   1.000
_cell.length_b   1.000
_cell.length_c   1.000
_cell.angle_alpha   90.00
_cell.angle_beta   90.00
_cell.angle_gamma   90.00
#
_symmetry.space_group_name_H-M   'P 1'
#
loop_
_entity.id
_entity.type
_entity.pdbx_description
1 polymer ?
#
loop_
_entity_poly.entity_id
_entity_poly.type
_entity_poly.pdbx_seq_one_letter_code
_entity_poly.pdbx_strand_id
1 'polypeptide(L)'
;MWRDLTEAAKTSDAASPHLDDHASGAALDTLKQGLESAKKQKLVVRGTPRLHPEVDRESAHKVELWDCVDSTRWLQYKLSGELKNDVPGGHAKAEVTVERDGHTWKVTAFAMYRTGTC
;
A
#
# COMPACT_ATOMS: atom_id res chain seq x y z
N MET A 1 -4.16 -6.79 0.45
CA MET A 1 -3.68 -5.59 -0.27
C MET A 1 -2.22 -5.28 0.04
N TRP A 2 -1.86 -4.77 1.23
CA TRP A 2 -0.48 -4.33 1.51
C TRP A 2 0.59 -5.40 1.30
N ARG A 3 0.27 -6.65 1.64
CA ARG A 3 1.13 -7.81 1.36
C ARG A 3 1.35 -8.02 -0.14
N ASP A 4 0.30 -7.94 -0.95
CA ASP A 4 0.35 -8.19 -2.39
C ASP A 4 1.14 -7.06 -3.09
N LEU A 5 0.92 -5.81 -2.65
CA LEU A 5 1.77 -4.68 -3.05
C LEU A 5 3.23 -4.91 -2.66
N THR A 6 3.50 -5.39 -1.44
CA THR A 6 4.87 -5.63 -0.98
C THR A 6 5.59 -6.65 -1.86
N GLU A 7 4.90 -7.72 -2.28
CA GLU A 7 5.48 -8.70 -3.20
C GLU A 7 5.76 -8.08 -4.56
N ALA A 8 4.77 -7.43 -5.17
CA ALA A 8 4.89 -6.78 -6.47
C ALA A 8 5.99 -5.69 -6.48
N ALA A 9 6.16 -4.96 -5.38
CA ALA A 9 7.11 -3.87 -5.27
C ALA A 9 8.57 -4.31 -5.21
N LYS A 10 8.86 -5.59 -4.93
CA LYS A 10 10.23 -6.13 -4.98
C LYS A 10 10.83 -6.05 -6.39
N THR A 11 9.98 -6.05 -7.41
CA THR A 11 10.34 -5.96 -8.83
C THR A 11 9.66 -4.77 -9.54
N SER A 12 8.91 -3.96 -8.79
CA SER A 12 8.07 -2.86 -9.30
C SER A 12 7.12 -3.33 -10.41
N ASP A 13 6.49 -4.48 -10.19
CA ASP A 13 5.61 -5.13 -11.16
C ASP A 13 4.15 -4.69 -11.03
N ALA A 14 3.75 -3.67 -11.78
CA ALA A 14 2.38 -3.19 -11.85
C ALA A 14 1.40 -4.18 -12.52
N ALA A 15 1.92 -5.21 -13.22
CA ALA A 15 1.11 -6.24 -13.86
C ALA A 15 0.93 -7.50 -12.98
N SER A 16 1.43 -7.46 -11.74
CA SER A 16 1.28 -8.58 -10.80
C SER A 16 -0.20 -8.97 -10.66
N PRO A 17 -0.56 -10.24 -10.90
CA PRO A 17 -1.93 -10.72 -10.84
C PRO A 17 -2.47 -10.84 -9.41
N HIS A 18 -1.66 -10.52 -8.40
CA HIS A 18 -2.09 -10.56 -6.99
C HIS A 18 -2.60 -9.20 -6.48
N LEU A 19 -2.42 -8.13 -7.26
CA LEU A 19 -2.82 -6.79 -6.82
C LEU A 19 -4.34 -6.66 -6.71
N ASP A 20 -5.10 -7.31 -7.60
CA ASP A 20 -6.56 -7.28 -7.66
C ASP A 20 -7.27 -8.34 -6.82
N ASP A 21 -6.50 -9.25 -6.19
CA ASP A 21 -7.01 -10.21 -5.19
C ASP A 21 -7.65 -9.48 -3.99
N HIS A 22 -7.09 -8.32 -3.61
CA HIS A 22 -7.51 -7.58 -2.40
C HIS A 22 -7.63 -6.06 -2.59
N ALA A 23 -7.45 -5.55 -3.80
CA ALA A 23 -7.71 -4.15 -4.14
C ALA A 23 -8.53 -4.05 -5.42
N SER A 24 -9.38 -3.04 -5.49
CA SER A 24 -10.14 -2.70 -6.70
C SER A 24 -10.33 -1.19 -6.77
N GLY A 25 -10.95 -0.71 -7.85
CA GLY A 25 -11.23 0.72 -8.04
C GLY A 25 -9.99 1.60 -7.88
N ALA A 26 -10.18 2.74 -7.22
CA ALA A 26 -9.15 3.77 -7.05
C ALA A 26 -7.92 3.26 -6.28
N ALA A 27 -8.11 2.33 -5.33
CA ALA A 27 -7.00 1.72 -4.61
C ALA A 27 -6.09 0.95 -5.56
N LEU A 28 -6.66 0.05 -6.38
CA LEU A 28 -5.89 -0.75 -7.34
C LEU A 28 -5.14 0.13 -8.34
N ASP A 29 -5.81 1.17 -8.86
CA ASP A 29 -5.19 2.13 -9.78
C ASP A 29 -4.01 2.84 -9.14
N THR A 30 -4.16 3.27 -7.88
CA THR A 30 -3.07 3.92 -7.13
C THR A 30 -1.87 3.00 -6.94
N LEU A 31 -2.10 1.72 -6.62
CA LEU A 31 -1.03 0.73 -6.48
C LEU A 31 -0.26 0.54 -7.80
N LYS A 32 -0.99 0.34 -8.90
CA LYS A 32 -0.40 0.15 -10.24
C LYS A 32 0.41 1.37 -10.66
N GLN A 33 -0.15 2.57 -10.52
CA GLN A 33 0.56 3.82 -10.83
C GLN A 33 1.84 4.00 -10.00
N GLY A 34 1.79 3.67 -8.70
CA GLY A 34 2.96 3.70 -7.83
C GLY A 34 4.08 2.76 -8.31
N LEU A 35 3.72 1.52 -8.67
CA LEU A 35 4.66 0.52 -9.20
C LEU A 35 5.22 0.92 -10.56
N GLU A 36 4.39 1.43 -11.48
CA GLU A 36 4.84 1.95 -12.78
C GLU A 36 5.83 3.11 -12.62
N SER A 37 5.54 4.05 -11.71
CA SER A 37 6.42 5.17 -11.40
C SER A 37 7.76 4.70 -10.82
N ALA A 38 7.72 3.74 -9.89
CA ALA A 38 8.93 3.13 -9.34
C ALA A 38 9.76 2.44 -10.44
N LYS A 39 9.12 1.70 -11.34
CA LYS A 39 9.79 1.04 -12.47
C LYS A 39 10.44 2.03 -13.41
N LYS A 40 9.76 3.12 -13.79
CA LYS A 40 10.33 4.22 -14.60
C LYS A 40 11.55 4.85 -13.92
N GLN A 41 11.52 4.98 -12.60
CA GLN A 41 12.61 5.51 -11.79
C GLN A 41 13.71 4.48 -11.48
N LYS A 42 13.60 3.23 -11.95
CA LYS A 42 14.51 2.12 -11.62
C LYS A 42 14.64 1.91 -10.10
N LEU A 43 13.51 1.95 -9.42
CA LEU A 43 13.38 1.72 -7.99
C LEU A 43 12.63 0.41 -7.72
N VAL A 44 12.91 -0.18 -6.57
CA VAL A 44 12.16 -1.28 -5.96
C VAL A 44 11.89 -0.96 -4.50
N VAL A 45 10.91 -1.61 -3.88
CA VAL A 45 10.63 -1.48 -2.44
C VAL A 45 10.99 -2.79 -1.75
N ARG A 46 11.62 -2.71 -0.57
CA ARG A 46 11.97 -3.88 0.24
C ARG A 46 11.42 -3.76 1.64
N GLY A 47 11.27 -4.91 2.29
CA GLY A 47 10.66 -5.05 3.60
C GLY A 47 9.14 -5.00 3.54
N THR A 48 8.48 -4.82 4.68
CA THR A 48 7.02 -4.85 4.82
C THR A 48 6.58 -3.77 5.80
N PRO A 49 5.44 -3.10 5.57
CA PRO A 49 4.87 -2.23 6.57
C PRO A 49 4.38 -3.04 7.77
N ARG A 50 4.30 -2.43 8.95
CA ARG A 50 3.48 -2.94 10.07
C ARG A 50 2.19 -2.16 10.13
N LEU A 51 1.11 -2.88 10.42
CA LEU A 51 -0.25 -2.38 10.36
C LEU A 51 -0.86 -2.45 11.75
N HIS A 52 -1.63 -1.42 12.09
CA HIS A 52 -2.40 -1.25 13.31
C HIS A 52 -3.78 -0.67 12.96
N PRO A 53 -4.61 -1.40 12.19
CA PRO A 53 -5.88 -0.86 11.72
C PRO A 53 -6.92 -0.83 12.84
N GLU A 54 -7.74 0.22 12.84
CA GLU A 54 -8.89 0.41 13.71
C GLU A 54 -10.13 0.72 12.85
N VAL A 55 -11.23 0.02 13.13
CA VAL A 55 -12.50 0.22 12.40
C VAL A 55 -13.20 1.46 12.94
N ASP A 56 -13.52 2.40 12.06
CA ASP A 56 -14.32 3.58 12.38
C ASP A 56 -15.81 3.28 12.24
N ARG A 57 -16.20 2.68 11.12
CA ARG A 57 -17.60 2.34 10.81
C ARG A 57 -17.67 1.06 10.01
N GLU A 58 -18.69 0.26 10.27
CA GLU A 58 -18.96 -0.95 9.50
C GLU A 58 -20.44 -1.11 9.16
N SER A 59 -20.68 -1.76 8.03
CA SER A 59 -21.99 -2.15 7.52
C SER A 59 -21.87 -3.47 6.77
N ALA A 60 -22.99 -4.02 6.30
CA ALA A 60 -23.01 -5.30 5.58
C ALA A 60 -22.11 -5.34 4.32
N HIS A 61 -21.87 -4.19 3.67
CA HIS A 61 -21.17 -4.12 2.38
C HIS A 61 -19.99 -3.14 2.35
N LYS A 62 -19.76 -2.39 3.44
CA LYS A 62 -18.72 -1.35 3.52
C LYS A 62 -18.14 -1.26 4.93
N VAL A 63 -16.82 -1.15 5.02
CA VAL A 63 -16.06 -0.86 6.23
C VAL A 63 -15.17 0.35 5.98
N GLU A 64 -15.28 1.35 6.85
CA GLU A 64 -14.37 2.49 6.93
C GLU A 64 -13.45 2.23 8.12
N LEU A 65 -12.15 2.31 7.88
CA LEU A 65 -11.13 2.10 8.91
C LEU A 65 -9.99 3.09 8.72
N TRP A 66 -9.24 3.32 9.78
CA TRP A 66 -7.97 4.00 9.70
C TRP A 66 -6.85 3.09 10.20
N ASP A 67 -5.61 3.40 9.86
CA ASP A 67 -4.42 2.66 10.28
C ASP A 67 -3.27 3.63 10.58
N CYS A 68 -2.47 3.30 11.58
CA CYS A 68 -1.15 3.90 11.76
C CYS A 68 -0.08 3.00 11.12
N VAL A 69 0.17 3.22 9.82
CA VAL A 69 1.07 2.37 9.04
C VAL A 69 2.53 2.69 9.39
N ASP A 70 3.24 1.73 9.96
CA ASP A 70 4.68 1.81 10.20
C ASP A 70 5.45 1.36 8.95
N SER A 71 6.05 2.32 8.27
CA SER A 71 6.89 2.12 7.08
C SER A 71 8.39 2.17 7.38
N THR A 72 8.82 2.19 8.65
CA THR A 72 10.24 2.33 9.04
C THR A 72 11.17 1.32 8.37
N ARG A 73 10.65 0.12 8.08
CA ARG A 73 11.39 -0.97 7.41
C ARG A 73 10.86 -1.29 6.01
N TRP A 74 10.10 -0.38 5.41
CA TRP A 74 9.52 -0.54 4.08
C TRP A 74 9.98 0.61 3.18
N LEU A 75 11.17 0.43 2.58
CA LEU A 75 11.94 1.54 1.99
C LEU A 75 12.21 1.31 0.49
N GLN A 76 12.44 2.41 -0.23
CA GLN A 76 12.77 2.40 -1.66
C GLN A 76 14.29 2.26 -1.89
N TYR A 77 14.65 1.39 -2.83
CA TYR A 77 16.02 1.10 -3.21
C TYR A 77 16.21 1.27 -4.72
N LYS A 78 17.39 1.72 -5.12
CA LYS A 78 17.85 1.63 -6.51
C LYS A 78 18.11 0.17 -6.87
N LEU A 79 18.13 -0.15 -8.16
CA LEU A 79 18.50 -1.50 -8.62
C LEU A 79 19.92 -1.93 -8.22
N SER A 80 20.83 -0.98 -7.97
CA SER A 80 22.18 -1.26 -7.44
C SER A 80 22.17 -1.73 -5.98
N GLY A 81 21.03 -1.63 -5.28
CA GLY A 81 20.88 -2.05 -3.88
C GLY A 81 21.07 -0.92 -2.85
N GLU A 82 21.45 0.29 -3.29
CA GLU A 82 21.48 1.49 -2.44
C GLU A 82 20.06 1.97 -2.12
N LEU A 83 19.88 2.58 -0.94
CA LEU A 83 18.67 3.34 -0.65
C LEU A 83 18.47 4.48 -1.65
N LYS A 84 17.21 4.80 -1.96
CA LYS A 84 16.87 5.96 -2.80
C LYS A 84 17.33 7.27 -2.15
N ASN A 85 17.17 7.37 -0.83
CA ASN A 85 17.50 8.53 -0.01
C ASN A 85 17.85 8.10 1.43
N ASP A 86 18.29 9.04 2.25
CA ASP A 86 18.58 8.88 3.68
C ASP A 86 17.37 9.23 4.58
N VAL A 87 16.19 9.32 3.99
CA VAL A 87 14.95 9.60 4.72
C VAL A 87 14.44 8.28 5.31
N PRO A 88 14.40 8.13 6.65
CA PRO A 88 13.81 6.95 7.25
C PRO A 88 12.32 6.90 6.92
N GLY A 89 11.79 5.68 6.79
CA GLY A 89 10.36 5.48 6.86
C GLY A 89 9.83 5.90 8.25
N GLY A 90 8.53 5.87 8.42
CA GLY A 90 7.93 6.20 9.72
C GLY A 90 6.46 5.83 9.78
N HIS A 91 5.79 6.34 10.79
CA HIS A 91 4.38 6.13 11.01
C HIS A 91 3.58 7.13 10.20
N ALA A 92 2.56 6.67 9.47
CA ALA A 92 1.69 7.54 8.70
C ALA A 92 0.24 7.08 8.87
N LYS A 93 -0.66 8.04 9.12
CA LYS A 93 -2.08 7.76 9.10
C LYS A 93 -2.49 7.32 7.70
N ALA A 94 -3.30 6.27 7.61
CA ALA A 94 -4.03 5.88 6.41
C ALA A 94 -5.53 5.85 6.73
N GLU A 95 -6.35 6.43 5.86
CA GLU A 95 -7.81 6.25 5.88
C GLU A 95 -8.18 5.32 4.73
N VAL A 96 -8.99 4.29 5.01
CA VAL A 96 -9.22 3.17 4.08
C VAL A 96 -10.69 2.86 4.01
N THR A 97 -11.18 2.65 2.79
CA THR A 97 -12.51 2.10 2.53
C THR A 97 -12.36 0.69 1.95
N VAL A 98 -13.06 -0.24 2.60
CA VAL A 98 -13.16 -1.64 2.17
C VAL A 98 -14.61 -1.90 1.79
N GLU A 99 -14.84 -2.43 0.60
CA GLU A 99 -16.18 -2.78 0.13
C GLU A 99 -16.25 -4.24 -0.28
N ARG A 100 -17.47 -4.77 -0.26
CA ARG A 100 -17.73 -6.15 -0.64
C ARG A 100 -17.85 -6.26 -2.15
N ASP A 101 -16.91 -6.99 -2.76
CA ASP A 101 -16.91 -7.37 -4.17
C ASP A 101 -17.30 -8.85 -4.29
N GLY A 102 -18.57 -9.10 -4.59
CA GLY A 102 -19.18 -10.43 -4.55
C GLY A 102 -19.11 -11.05 -3.15
N HIS A 103 -18.31 -12.11 -3.01
CA HIS A 103 -18.07 -12.80 -1.73
C HIS A 103 -16.78 -12.37 -1.03
N THR A 104 -16.02 -11.44 -1.62
CA THR A 104 -14.71 -11.01 -1.13
C THR A 104 -14.75 -9.57 -0.62
N TRP A 105 -13.92 -9.24 0.34
CA TRP A 105 -13.70 -7.87 0.78
C TRP A 105 -12.44 -7.33 0.09
N LYS A 106 -12.56 -6.15 -0.53
CA LYS A 106 -11.44 -5.50 -1.21
C LYS A 106 -11.32 -4.06 -0.75
N VAL A 107 -10.08 -3.58 -0.66
CA VAL A 107 -9.81 -2.15 -0.48
C VAL A 107 -10.15 -1.45 -1.78
N THR A 108 -11.13 -0.55 -1.76
CA THR A 108 -11.58 0.19 -2.95
C THR A 108 -11.00 1.60 -3.01
N ALA A 109 -10.66 2.18 -1.86
CA ALA A 109 -10.01 3.46 -1.75
C ALA A 109 -9.13 3.52 -0.50
N PHE A 110 -8.04 4.30 -0.57
CA PHE A 110 -7.27 4.68 0.59
C PHE A 110 -6.61 6.05 0.39
N ALA A 111 -6.34 6.75 1.48
CA ALA A 111 -5.54 7.96 1.50
C ALA A 111 -4.42 7.80 2.54
N MET A 112 -3.16 7.85 2.10
CA MET A 112 -2.02 7.92 3.02
C MET A 112 -1.64 9.37 3.28
N TYR A 113 -1.47 9.70 4.55
CA TYR A 113 -1.06 11.03 5.01
C TYR A 113 0.47 11.09 5.11
N ARG A 114 0.99 12.27 5.47
CA ARG A 114 2.44 12.46 5.69
C ARG A 114 2.92 11.62 6.87
N THR A 115 4.17 11.20 6.82
CA THR A 115 4.87 10.59 7.96
C THR A 115 4.83 11.51 9.19
N GLY A 116 4.62 10.94 10.39
CA GLY A 116 4.49 11.64 11.66
C GLY A 116 3.07 12.13 11.98
N THR A 117 2.07 11.69 11.23
CA THR A 117 0.64 12.00 11.48
C THR A 117 -0.01 11.06 12.50
N CYS A 118 0.66 9.94 12.74
CA CYS A 118 0.70 9.14 13.95
C CYS A 118 2.20 8.78 14.15
#